data_AF-A0A6P0XQU5-F1
#
_entry.id   AF-A0A6P0XQU5-F1
#
_cell.length_a   1.000
_cell.length_b   1.000
_cell.length_c   1.000
_cell.angle_alpha   90.00
_cell.angle_beta   90.00
_cell.angle_gamma   90.00
#
_symmetry.space_group_name_H-M   'P 1'
#
loop_
_entity.id
_entity.type
_entity.pdbx_description
1 polymer ?
#
loop_
_entity_poly.entity_id
_entity_poly.type
_entity_poly.pdbx_seq_one_letter_code
_entity_poly.pdbx_strand_id
1 'polypeptide(L)' 'MFKQDHQNLKVVQLEEGILVHTQLRSAYIPALRSGFAGYPVNPRWSGVKYYAWKTGKQWRQALLNGEMVVRLSDSMLVSI' A
#
# COMPACT_ATOMS: atom_id res chain seq x y z
N MET A 1 -23.65 17.07 4.32
CA MET A 1 -24.04 15.70 3.94
C MET A 1 -22.79 14.97 3.49
N PHE A 2 -22.12 14.25 4.39
CA PHE A 2 -20.92 13.49 4.04
C PHE A 2 -21.36 12.24 3.28
N LYS A 3 -21.08 12.18 1.98
CA LYS A 3 -21.27 10.96 1.18
C LYS A 3 -20.40 9.87 1.81
N GLN A 4 -21.04 8.85 2.37
CA GLN A 4 -20.38 7.59 2.68
C GLN A 4 -19.95 6.97 1.35
N ASP A 5 -18.71 7.24 0.94
CA ASP A 5 -18.06 6.41 -0.07
C ASP A 5 -17.99 5.01 0.53
N HIS A 6 -18.74 4.07 -0.05
CA HIS A 6 -18.51 2.64 0.15
C HIS A 6 -17.04 2.38 -0.22
N GLN A 7 -16.16 2.33 0.77
CA GLN A 7 -14.75 2.07 0.56
C GLN A 7 -14.59 0.59 0.23
N ASN A 8 -14.74 0.27 -1.06
CA ASN A 8 -14.55 -1.07 -1.58
C ASN A 8 -13.13 -1.52 -1.29
N LEU A 9 -13.00 -2.40 -0.29
CA LEU A 9 -11.77 -3.13 -0.03
C LEU A 9 -11.39 -3.87 -1.30
N LYS A 10 -10.18 -3.64 -1.81
CA LYS A 10 -9.68 -4.28 -3.02
C LYS A 10 -8.30 -4.85 -2.82
N VAL A 11 -7.96 -5.82 -3.65
CA VAL A 11 -6.63 -6.41 -3.73
C VAL A 11 -5.79 -5.65 -4.75
N VAL A 12 -4.57 -5.30 -4.38
CA VAL A 12 -3.61 -4.63 -5.24
C VAL A 12 -2.27 -5.33 -5.14
N GLN A 13 -1.64 -5.58 -6.27
CA GLN A 13 -0.26 -6.05 -6.32
C GLN A 13 0.71 -4.89 -6.07
N LEU A 14 1.57 -5.03 -5.07
CA LEU A 14 2.62 -4.06 -4.71
C LEU A 14 3.90 -4.30 -5.54
N GLU A 15 4.30 -5.57 -5.65
CA GLU A 15 5.43 -6.09 -6.40
C GLU A 15 5.12 -7.53 -6.85
N GLU A 16 6.00 -8.15 -7.64
CA GLU A 16 5.84 -9.57 -8.01
C GLU A 16 5.66 -10.45 -6.76
N GLY A 17 4.58 -11.23 -6.73
CA GLY A 17 4.28 -12.14 -5.61
C GLY A 17 3.82 -11.47 -4.31
N ILE A 18 3.56 -10.15 -4.27
CA ILE A 18 3.12 -9.45 -3.05
C ILE A 18 1.81 -8.68 -3.30
N LEU A 19 0.73 -9.16 -2.68
CA LEU A 19 -0.61 -8.58 -2.75
C LEU A 19 -0.98 -7.91 -1.44
N VAL A 20 -1.85 -6.90 -1.48
CA VAL A 20 -2.37 -6.25 -0.27
C VAL A 20 -3.83 -5.85 -0.41
N HIS A 21 -4.58 -5.93 0.69
CA HIS A 21 -5.91 -5.34 0.78
C HIS A 21 -5.80 -3.85 1.10
N THR A 22 -6.49 -3.02 0.34
CA THR A 22 -6.50 -1.58 0.58
C THR A 22 -7.84 -0.96 0.22
N GLN A 23 -8.19 0.10 0.94
CA GLN A 23 -9.32 0.97 0.65
C GLN A 23 -8.90 2.20 -0.18
N LEU A 24 -7.61 2.35 -0.49
CA LEU A 24 -7.11 3.50 -1.26
C LEU A 24 -7.74 3.53 -2.65
N ARG A 25 -8.19 4.73 -3.08
CA ARG A 25 -8.67 4.94 -4.45
C ARG A 25 -7.59 4.58 -5.48
N SER A 26 -8.01 4.09 -6.64
CA SER A 26 -7.08 3.61 -7.69
C SER A 26 -6.06 4.67 -8.12
N ALA A 27 -6.44 5.95 -8.10
CA ALA A 27 -5.56 7.09 -8.39
C ALA A 27 -4.37 7.25 -7.42
N TYR A 28 -4.39 6.59 -6.26
CA TYR A 28 -3.34 6.66 -5.24
C TYR A 28 -2.47 5.40 -5.19
N ILE A 29 -2.87 4.33 -5.88
CA ILE A 29 -2.12 3.07 -5.95
C ILE A 29 -0.71 3.23 -6.52
N PRO A 30 -0.45 4.08 -7.55
CA PRO A 30 0.92 4.32 -7.99
C PRO A 30 1.82 4.86 -6.88
N ALA A 31 1.32 5.76 -6.02
CA ALA A 31 2.11 6.30 -4.92
C ALA A 31 2.39 5.24 -3.84
N LEU A 32 1.39 4.41 -3.52
CA LEU A 32 1.54 3.24 -2.65
C LEU A 32 2.64 2.29 -3.14
N ARG A 33 2.57 1.90 -4.41
CA ARG A 33 3.58 1.03 -5.05
C ARG A 33 4.97 1.66 -5.02
N SER A 34 5.08 2.95 -5.35
CA SER A 34 6.37 3.65 -5.29
C SER A 34 6.98 3.64 -3.89
N GLY A 35 6.16 3.80 -2.85
CA GLY A 35 6.61 3.70 -1.46
C GLY A 35 7.11 2.31 -1.11
N PHE A 36 6.35 1.27 -1.47
CA PHE A 36 6.72 -0.12 -1.22
C PHE A 36 7.98 -0.54 -1.99
N ALA A 37 8.16 -0.07 -3.23
CA ALA A 37 9.35 -0.32 -4.03
C ALA A 37 10.60 0.48 -3.58
N GLY A 38 10.46 1.40 -2.63
CA GLY A 38 11.58 2.16 -2.05
C GLY A 38 11.97 3.43 -2.83
N TYR A 39 11.13 3.90 -3.76
CA TYR A 39 11.38 5.16 -4.46
C TYR A 39 11.31 6.37 -3.52
N PRO A 40 12.06 7.45 -3.80
CA PRO A 40 11.95 8.69 -3.06
C PRO A 40 10.55 9.30 -3.17
N VAL A 41 10.19 10.15 -2.22
CA VAL A 41 8.93 10.90 -2.26
C VAL A 41 8.88 11.80 -3.50
N ASN A 42 7.74 11.82 -4.20
CA ASN A 42 7.53 12.79 -5.27
C ASN A 42 7.01 14.11 -4.67
N PRO A 43 7.74 15.23 -4.79
CA PRO A 43 7.36 16.51 -4.19
C PRO A 43 6.08 17.11 -4.79
N ARG A 44 5.61 16.63 -5.95
CA ARG A 44 4.36 17.08 -6.59
C ARG A 44 3.12 16.35 -6.09
N TRP A 45 3.27 15.35 -5.22
CA TRP A 45 2.14 14.61 -4.70
C TRP A 45 1.32 15.45 -3.72
N SER A 46 0.00 15.32 -3.84
CA SER A 46 -0.91 15.80 -2.80
C SER A 46 -0.68 15.06 -1.49
N GLY A 47 -1.13 15.62 -0.37
CA GLY A 47 -1.02 14.98 0.95
C GLY A 47 -1.58 13.55 0.98
N VAL A 48 -2.65 13.26 0.24
CA VAL A 48 -3.23 11.91 0.16
C VAL A 48 -2.32 10.94 -0.60
N LYS A 49 -1.68 11.38 -1.68
CA LYS A 49 -0.69 10.54 -2.39
C LYS A 49 0.58 10.36 -1.56
N TYR A 50 1.01 11.39 -0.83
CA TYR A 50 2.11 11.27 0.13
C TYR A 50 1.79 10.24 1.23
N TYR A 51 0.58 10.27 1.79
CA TYR A 51 0.14 9.28 2.76
C TYR A 51 0.18 7.86 2.19
N ALA A 52 -0.36 7.65 0.98
CA ALA A 52 -0.31 6.36 0.32
C ALA A 52 1.15 5.86 0.13
N TRP A 53 2.06 6.73 -0.33
CA TRP A 53 3.49 6.41 -0.41
C TRP A 53 4.10 6.06 0.94
N LYS A 54 3.81 6.84 1.98
CA LYS A 54 4.32 6.59 3.34
C LYS A 54 3.86 5.23 3.85
N THR A 55 2.59 4.87 3.62
CA THR A 55 2.05 3.54 3.95
C THR A 55 2.82 2.43 3.25
N GLY A 56 3.05 2.55 1.93
CA GLY A 56 3.82 1.56 1.18
C GLY A 56 5.26 1.42 1.71
N LYS A 57 5.92 2.55 2.02
CA LYS A 57 7.26 2.56 2.62
C LYS A 57 7.29 1.86 3.98
N GLN A 58 6.29 2.12 4.83
CA GLN A 58 6.17 1.48 6.14
C GLN A 58 5.98 -0.04 6.02
N TRP A 59 5.13 -0.49 5.10
CA TRP A 59 4.94 -1.91 4.84
C TRP A 59 6.20 -2.61 4.33
N ARG A 60 6.99 -1.95 3.46
CA ARG A 60 8.30 -2.48 3.06
C ARG A 60 9.21 -2.68 4.27
N GLN A 61 9.30 -1.68 5.15
CA GLN A 61 10.15 -1.77 6.35
C GLN A 61 9.64 -2.85 7.30
N ALA A 62 8.34 -2.93 7.54
CA ALA A 62 7.75 -3.97 8.39
C ALA A 62 8.00 -5.37 7.82
N LEU A 63 7.92 -5.55 6.49
CA LEU A 63 8.28 -6.81 5.84
C LEU A 63 9.77 -7.15 6.03
N LEU A 64 10.66 -6.18 5.84
CA LEU A 64 12.12 -6.36 6.03
C LEU A 64 12.49 -6.66 7.48
N ASN A 65 11.76 -6.07 8.44
CA ASN A 65 11.95 -6.28 9.88
C ASN A 65 11.31 -7.58 10.38
N GLY A 66 10.52 -8.27 9.55
CA GLY A 66 9.76 -9.45 9.96
C GLY A 66 8.53 -9.14 10.83
N GLU A 67 8.05 -7.90 10.83
CA GLU A 67 6.79 -7.49 11.48
C GLU A 67 5.56 -7.78 10.60
N MET A 68 5.79 -7.92 9.28
CA MET A 68 4.81 -8.40 8.30
C MET A 68 5.39 -9.57 7.53
N VAL A 69 4.51 -10.44 7.04
CA VAL A 69 4.87 -11.59 6.22
C VAL A 69 4.01 -11.65 4.96
N VAL A 70 4.57 -12.22 3.90
CA VAL A 70 3.80 -12.62 2.73
C VAL A 70 3.24 -14.01 3.00
N ARG A 71 1.93 -14.09 3.24
CA ARG A 71 1.24 -15.34 3.53
C ARG A 71 1.30 -16.27 2.31
N LEU A 72 1.80 -17.48 2.51
CA LEU A 72 2.05 -18.44 1.42
C LEU A 72 0.78 -18.91 0.69
N SER A 73 -0.38 -18.91 1.34
CA SER A 73 -1.61 -19.43 0.74
C SER A 73 -2.15 -18.57 -0.40
N ASP A 74 -1.86 -17.26 -0.40
CA ASP A 74 -2.48 -16.30 -1.32
C ASP A 74 -1.63 -15.06 -1.60
N SER A 75 -0.34 -15.09 -1.27
CA SER A 75 0.61 -14.00 -1.52
C SER A 75 0.25 -12.67 -0.83
N MET A 76 -0.60 -12.70 0.19
CA MET A 76 -1.05 -11.49 0.88
C MET A 76 -0.03 -11.03 1.91
N LEU A 77 0.32 -9.74 1.85
CA LEU A 77 1.09 -9.07 2.89
C LEU A 77 0.19 -8.80 4.10
N VAL A 78 0.50 -9.43 5.23
CA VAL A 78 -0.25 -9.36 6.48
C VAL A 78 0.68 -9.08 7.65
N SER A 79 0.18 -8.42 8.70
CA SER A 79 0.89 -8.36 9.99
C SER A 79 0.94 -9.73 10.63
N ILE A 80 2.03 -10.00 11.37
CA ILE A 80 2.11 -11.16 12.27
C ILE A 80 1.18 -10.95 13.47
#